data_AF-A0A661BFP6-F1
#
_entry.id   AF-A0A661BFP6-F1
#
_cell.length_a   1.000
_cell.length_b   1.000
_cell.length_c   1.000
_cell.angle_alpha   90.00
_cell.angle_beta   90.00
_cell.angle_gamma   90.00
#
_symmetry.space_group_name_H-M   'P 1'
#
loop_
_entity.id
_entity.type
_entity.pdbx_description
1 polymer ?
#
loop_
_entity_poly.entity_id
_entity_poly.type
_entity_poly.pdbx_seq_one_letter_code
_entity_poly.pdbx_strand_id
1 'polypeptide(L)'
;NHLKVAKEFGLVRQRKRQWFLTDLGDKYVANSNMGALLEILTPEQSQILKKFIAEDPFYSHTVFGIYSIVESAFILSRNTYPIIIDDLRKMFTIVGGKKFEWQAQKSQSTATYTFLNFAIDLGLLGKIGKQIVITPAGFRFILMLQLHKSIEMIESLSIDKQGG
;
A
#
# COMPACT_ATOMS: atom_id res chain seq x y z
N ASN A 1 -9.92 10.08 13.30
CA ASN A 1 -9.26 8.96 12.58
C ASN A 1 -8.13 9.41 11.64
N HIS A 2 -8.20 10.59 11.00
CA HIS A 2 -7.20 11.07 10.03
C HIS A 2 -5.75 11.16 10.56
N LEU A 3 -5.52 11.64 11.79
CA LEU A 3 -4.17 11.69 12.38
C LEU A 3 -3.53 10.31 12.58
N LYS A 4 -4.35 9.28 12.86
CA LYS A 4 -3.86 7.90 12.96
C LYS A 4 -3.41 7.39 11.59
N VAL A 5 -4.21 7.62 10.55
CA VAL A 5 -3.86 7.26 9.16
C VAL A 5 -2.61 8.03 8.72
N ALA A 6 -2.54 9.34 8.95
CA ALA A 6 -1.36 10.14 8.62
C ALA A 6 -0.09 9.64 9.33
N LYS A 7 -0.21 9.13 10.56
CA LYS A 7 0.90 8.48 11.27
C LYS A 7 1.31 7.17 10.60
N GLU A 8 0.35 6.35 10.19
CA GLU A 8 0.59 5.07 9.51
C GLU A 8 1.25 5.24 8.14
N PHE A 9 1.09 6.41 7.50
CA PHE A 9 1.82 6.81 6.29
C PHE A 9 3.10 7.60 6.58
N GLY A 10 3.52 7.70 7.84
CA GLY A 10 4.73 8.42 8.23
C GLY A 10 4.69 9.92 7.97
N LEU A 11 3.52 10.51 7.70
CA LEU A 11 3.36 11.95 7.44
C LEU A 11 3.44 12.78 8.74
N VAL A 12 3.06 12.19 9.87
CA VAL A 12 3.11 12.84 11.17
C VAL A 12 3.74 11.93 12.22
N ARG A 13 4.40 12.54 13.19
CA ARG A 13 4.92 11.89 14.39
C ARG A 13 4.29 12.48 15.63
N GLN A 14 4.08 11.66 16.65
CA GLN A 14 3.54 12.10 17.93
C GLN A 14 4.66 12.15 18.97
N ARG A 15 4.84 13.30 19.64
CA ARG A 15 5.74 13.46 20.81
C ARG A 15 5.00 14.16 21.93
N LYS A 16 5.02 13.61 23.15
CA LYS A 16 4.37 14.18 24.35
C LYS A 16 2.95 14.72 24.07
N ARG A 17 2.11 13.90 23.41
CA ARG A 17 0.72 14.21 22.99
C ARG A 17 0.55 15.29 21.91
N GLN A 18 1.63 15.89 21.42
CA GLN A 18 1.61 16.82 20.30
C GLN A 18 1.95 16.10 18.98
N TRP A 19 1.36 16.57 17.89
CA TRP A 19 1.59 16.05 16.54
C TRP A 19 2.49 17.00 15.78
N PHE A 20 3.46 16.44 15.06
CA PHE A 20 4.41 17.17 14.25
C PHE A 20 4.45 16.55 12.87
N LEU A 21 4.57 17.37 11.82
CA LEU A 21 4.88 16.88 10.49
C LEU A 21 6.27 16.23 10.49
N THR A 22 6.42 15.22 9.66
CA THR A 22 7.72 14.70 9.26
C THR A 22 8.16 15.38 7.97
N ASP A 23 9.41 15.17 7.56
CA ASP A 23 9.90 15.67 6.27
C ASP A 23 9.06 15.16 5.08
N LEU A 24 8.50 13.94 5.19
CA LEU A 24 7.55 13.39 4.22
C LEU A 24 6.20 14.12 4.29
N GLY A 25 5.72 14.40 5.51
CA GLY A 25 4.52 15.18 5.75
C GLY A 25 4.59 16.59 5.19
N ASP A 26 5.71 17.28 5.37
CA ASP A 26 5.94 18.62 4.82
C ASP A 26 5.89 18.60 3.29
N LYS A 27 6.57 17.62 2.65
CA LYS A 27 6.49 17.42 1.20
C LYS A 27 5.06 17.13 0.74
N TYR A 28 4.32 16.29 1.46
CA TYR A 28 2.95 15.94 1.14
C TYR A 28 2.00 17.15 1.22
N VAL A 29 2.14 17.98 2.25
CA VAL A 29 1.30 19.19 2.44
C VAL A 29 1.67 20.27 1.42
N ALA A 30 2.95 20.44 1.10
CA ALA A 30 3.41 21.42 0.11
C ALA A 30 2.85 21.16 -1.31
N ASN A 31 2.47 19.91 -1.61
CA ASN A 31 1.87 19.51 -2.88
C ASN A 31 0.34 19.39 -2.82
N SER A 32 -0.29 19.96 -1.78
CA SER A 32 -1.75 20.06 -1.70
C SER A 32 -2.27 21.24 -2.51
N ASN A 33 -3.38 21.03 -3.23
CA ASN A 33 -4.09 22.13 -3.89
C ASN A 33 -5.02 22.81 -2.87
N MET A 34 -4.76 24.08 -2.55
CA MET A 34 -5.60 24.90 -1.64
C MET A 34 -7.08 25.05 -2.07
N GLY A 35 -7.45 24.62 -3.28
CA GLY A 35 -8.83 24.64 -3.80
C GLY A 35 -9.42 23.27 -4.15
N ALA A 36 -8.69 22.18 -3.93
CA ALA A 36 -9.23 20.83 -4.16
C ALA A 36 -10.09 20.39 -2.96
N LEU A 37 -11.08 19.52 -3.20
CA LEU A 37 -11.73 18.79 -2.11
C LEU A 37 -10.64 18.09 -1.29
N LEU A 38 -10.62 18.34 0.02
CA LEU A 38 -9.65 17.78 0.98
C LEU A 38 -9.57 16.24 0.95
N GLU A 39 -10.54 15.58 0.33
CA GLU A 39 -10.68 14.13 0.23
C GLU A 39 -10.01 13.53 -1.01
N ILE A 40 -9.55 14.35 -1.97
CA ILE A 40 -8.92 13.87 -3.22
C ILE A 40 -7.42 14.16 -3.18
N LEU A 41 -6.61 13.11 -3.29
CA LEU A 41 -5.16 13.23 -3.43
C LEU A 41 -4.81 13.90 -4.75
N THR A 42 -3.91 14.89 -4.72
CA THR A 42 -3.27 15.37 -5.94
C THR A 42 -2.39 14.26 -6.54
N PRO A 43 -2.11 14.28 -7.86
CA PRO A 43 -1.17 13.33 -8.48
C PRO A 43 0.19 13.28 -7.76
N GLU A 44 0.68 14.44 -7.30
CA GLU A 44 1.94 14.59 -6.58
C GLU A 44 1.87 13.95 -5.19
N GLN A 45 0.79 14.20 -4.43
CA GLN A 45 0.56 13.55 -3.14
C GLN A 45 0.47 12.03 -3.28
N SER A 46 -0.27 11.56 -4.28
CA SER A 46 -0.36 10.14 -4.63
C SER A 46 1.02 9.56 -4.93
N GLN A 47 1.84 10.28 -5.70
CA GLN A 47 3.20 9.83 -6.03
C GLN A 47 4.12 9.76 -4.82
N ILE A 48 4.04 10.73 -3.90
CA ILE A 48 4.78 10.72 -2.63
C ILE A 48 4.42 9.46 -1.82
N LEU A 49 3.13 9.18 -1.66
CA LEU A 49 2.67 8.02 -0.90
C LEU A 49 3.06 6.70 -1.59
N LYS A 50 2.91 6.61 -2.91
CA LYS A 50 3.33 5.42 -3.69
C LYS A 50 4.81 5.12 -3.52
N LYS A 51 5.66 6.15 -3.56
CA LYS A 51 7.11 5.99 -3.37
C LYS A 51 7.41 5.53 -1.94
N PHE A 52 6.81 6.16 -0.95
CA PHE A 52 6.99 5.78 0.46
C PHE A 52 6.62 4.31 0.73
N ILE A 53 5.46 3.87 0.25
CA ILE A 53 5.01 2.48 0.42
C ILE A 53 5.94 1.50 -0.32
N ALA A 54 6.48 1.90 -1.49
CA ALA A 54 7.39 1.06 -2.27
C ALA A 54 8.78 0.94 -1.62
N GLU A 55 9.25 1.97 -0.93
CA GLU A 55 10.53 2.01 -0.23
C GLU A 55 10.49 1.27 1.11
N ASP A 56 9.40 1.39 1.88
CA ASP A 56 9.24 0.71 3.17
C ASP A 56 7.83 0.07 3.31
N PRO A 57 7.59 -1.09 2.68
CA PRO A 57 6.29 -1.77 2.75
C PRO A 57 5.94 -2.31 4.15
N PHE A 58 6.88 -2.32 5.10
CA PHE A 58 6.68 -2.84 6.45
C PHE A 58 6.56 -1.74 7.52
N TYR A 59 6.65 -0.47 7.11
CA TYR A 59 6.55 0.70 7.99
C TYR A 59 5.36 0.64 8.97
N SER A 60 4.20 0.20 8.48
CA SER A 60 2.98 0.09 9.26
C SER A 60 2.03 -0.98 8.73
N HIS A 61 1.04 -1.36 9.53
CA HIS A 61 0.01 -2.29 9.08
C HIS A 61 -0.80 -1.76 7.90
N THR A 62 -1.02 -0.44 7.85
CA THR A 62 -1.76 0.18 6.75
C THR A 62 -0.98 0.11 5.45
N VAL A 63 0.31 0.48 5.50
CA VAL A 63 1.23 0.43 4.37
C VAL A 63 1.38 -1.00 3.85
N PHE A 64 1.59 -1.95 4.75
CA PHE A 64 1.66 -3.37 4.41
C PHE A 64 0.36 -3.90 3.79
N GLY A 65 -0.81 -3.48 4.30
CA GLY A 65 -2.09 -3.89 3.73
C GLY A 65 -2.33 -3.39 2.30
N ILE A 66 -1.90 -2.16 1.98
CA ILE A 66 -1.94 -1.62 0.61
C ILE A 66 -1.01 -2.42 -0.30
N TYR A 67 0.21 -2.67 0.18
CA TYR A 67 1.16 -3.52 -0.51
C TYR A 67 0.56 -4.89 -0.83
N SER A 68 0.04 -5.59 0.19
CA SER A 68 -0.48 -6.95 0.07
C SER A 68 -1.68 -7.05 -0.88
N ILE A 69 -2.56 -6.05 -0.94
CA ILE A 69 -3.71 -6.12 -1.85
C ILE A 69 -3.31 -5.90 -3.31
N VAL A 70 -2.33 -5.03 -3.57
CA VAL A 70 -1.78 -4.84 -4.91
C VAL A 70 -1.00 -6.08 -5.36
N GLU A 71 -0.21 -6.68 -4.46
CA GLU A 71 0.49 -7.95 -4.73
C GLU A 71 -0.51 -9.08 -5.03
N SER A 72 -1.59 -9.17 -4.26
CA SER A 72 -2.65 -10.16 -4.49
C SER A 72 -3.29 -10.02 -5.86
N ALA A 73 -3.57 -8.78 -6.28
CA ALA A 73 -4.08 -8.49 -7.61
C ALA A 73 -3.06 -8.91 -8.68
N PHE A 74 -1.79 -8.56 -8.50
CA PHE A 74 -0.72 -8.93 -9.42
C PHE A 74 -0.58 -10.45 -9.59
N ILE A 75 -0.59 -11.21 -8.49
CA ILE A 75 -0.53 -12.67 -8.53
C ILE A 75 -1.72 -13.24 -9.32
N LEU A 76 -2.94 -12.77 -9.06
CA LEU A 76 -4.14 -13.23 -9.76
C LEU A 76 -4.13 -12.89 -11.25
N SER A 77 -3.63 -11.70 -11.61
CA SER A 77 -3.57 -11.24 -13.01
C SER A 77 -2.77 -12.14 -13.95
N ARG A 78 -1.88 -12.99 -13.39
CA ARG A 78 -1.09 -13.96 -14.17
C ARG A 78 -1.93 -15.07 -14.78
N ASN A 79 -3.10 -15.34 -14.20
CA ASN A 79 -3.99 -16.44 -14.61
C ASN A 79 -5.37 -15.94 -15.05
N THR A 80 -5.87 -14.86 -14.44
CA THR A 80 -7.20 -14.31 -14.73
C THR A 80 -7.16 -12.79 -14.73
N TYR A 81 -7.57 -12.18 -15.86
CA TYR A 81 -7.67 -10.74 -15.98
C TYR A 81 -8.88 -10.35 -16.84
N PRO A 82 -9.73 -9.39 -16.41
CA PRO A 82 -9.68 -8.66 -15.14
C PRO A 82 -10.02 -9.55 -13.92
N ILE A 83 -9.60 -9.13 -12.74
CA ILE A 83 -9.65 -9.96 -11.52
C ILE A 83 -11.04 -9.87 -10.87
N ILE A 84 -11.61 -11.00 -10.45
CA ILE A 84 -12.88 -11.00 -9.73
C ILE A 84 -12.64 -10.64 -8.26
N ILE A 85 -13.45 -9.72 -7.69
CA ILE A 85 -13.26 -9.20 -6.33
C ILE A 85 -13.24 -10.30 -5.24
N ASP A 86 -14.00 -11.38 -5.42
CA ASP A 86 -14.04 -12.48 -4.46
C ASP A 86 -12.76 -13.30 -4.48
N ASP A 87 -12.11 -13.44 -5.63
CA ASP A 87 -10.80 -14.09 -5.74
C ASP A 87 -9.71 -13.19 -5.15
N LEU A 88 -9.80 -11.87 -5.38
CA LEU A 88 -8.92 -10.89 -4.74
C LEU A 88 -9.01 -10.97 -3.22
N ARG A 89 -10.22 -11.08 -2.65
CA ARG A 89 -10.42 -11.21 -1.19
C ARG A 89 -9.72 -12.45 -0.63
N LYS A 90 -9.87 -13.59 -1.30
CA LYS A 90 -9.22 -14.85 -0.90
C LYS A 90 -7.70 -14.71 -0.96
N MET A 91 -7.16 -14.21 -2.08
CA MET A 91 -5.73 -14.05 -2.25
C MET A 91 -5.14 -13.05 -1.24
N PHE A 92 -5.80 -11.92 -1.01
CA PHE A 92 -5.39 -10.92 -0.04
C PHE A 92 -5.28 -11.47 1.39
N THR A 93 -6.19 -12.36 1.77
CA THR A 93 -6.15 -13.00 3.09
C THR A 93 -4.93 -13.93 3.24
N ILE A 94 -4.50 -14.56 2.14
CA ILE A 94 -3.31 -15.42 2.10
C ILE A 94 -2.05 -14.55 2.15
N VAL A 95 -1.92 -13.59 1.23
CA VAL A 95 -0.73 -12.72 1.09
C VAL A 95 -0.52 -11.84 2.32
N GLY A 96 -1.59 -11.28 2.89
CA GLY A 96 -1.49 -10.46 4.10
C GLY A 96 -1.15 -11.22 5.37
N GLY A 97 -1.03 -12.55 5.33
CA GLY A 97 -0.76 -13.39 6.51
C GLY A 97 -1.91 -13.43 7.53
N LYS A 98 -3.10 -12.95 7.17
CA LYS A 98 -4.25 -12.79 8.07
C LYS A 98 -5.23 -13.96 8.06
N LYS A 99 -4.84 -15.09 7.44
CA LYS A 99 -5.65 -16.31 7.33
C LYS A 99 -6.23 -16.78 8.68
N PHE A 100 -5.47 -16.64 9.77
CA PHE A 100 -5.90 -17.08 11.10
C PHE A 100 -6.56 -15.98 11.94
N GLU A 101 -6.28 -14.71 11.67
CA GLU A 101 -6.82 -13.56 12.40
C GLU A 101 -8.19 -13.10 11.88
N TRP A 102 -8.42 -13.19 10.57
CA TRP A 102 -9.66 -12.75 9.94
C TRP A 102 -10.54 -13.95 9.62
N GLN A 103 -11.02 -14.67 10.65
CA GLN A 103 -11.88 -15.84 10.42
C GLN A 103 -13.33 -15.45 10.08
N ALA A 104 -13.80 -14.28 10.54
CA ALA A 104 -15.13 -13.79 10.23
C ALA A 104 -15.20 -13.14 8.83
N GLN A 105 -16.11 -13.62 7.99
CA GLN A 105 -16.33 -13.14 6.61
C GLN A 105 -16.59 -11.62 6.53
N LYS A 106 -17.24 -11.05 7.55
CA LYS A 106 -17.50 -9.61 7.65
C LYS A 106 -16.21 -8.80 7.86
N SER A 107 -15.29 -9.31 8.69
CA SER A 107 -13.99 -8.67 8.94
C SER A 107 -13.08 -8.73 7.71
N GLN A 108 -13.04 -9.89 7.03
CA GLN A 108 -12.32 -10.04 5.76
C GLN A 108 -12.84 -9.07 4.70
N SER A 109 -14.16 -9.03 4.51
CA SER A 109 -14.78 -8.17 3.50
C SER A 109 -14.49 -6.70 3.78
N THR A 110 -14.64 -6.26 5.03
CA THR A 110 -14.38 -4.88 5.44
C THR A 110 -12.91 -4.50 5.22
N ALA A 111 -11.97 -5.36 5.63
CA ALA A 111 -10.55 -5.11 5.45
C ALA A 111 -10.16 -5.05 3.95
N THR A 112 -10.63 -6.01 3.15
CA THR A 112 -10.39 -5.99 1.70
C THR A 112 -10.92 -4.72 1.05
N TYR A 113 -12.14 -4.28 1.39
CA TYR A 113 -12.68 -3.04 0.83
C TYR A 113 -11.87 -1.82 1.25
N THR A 114 -11.46 -1.72 2.51
CA THR A 114 -10.63 -0.61 3.00
C THR A 114 -9.31 -0.50 2.22
N PHE A 115 -8.58 -1.62 2.11
CA PHE A 115 -7.30 -1.61 1.38
C PHE A 115 -7.47 -1.47 -0.13
N LEU A 116 -8.57 -1.99 -0.68
CA LEU A 116 -8.88 -1.82 -2.10
C LEU A 116 -9.14 -0.35 -2.41
N ASN A 117 -9.90 0.34 -1.57
CA ASN A 117 -10.16 1.77 -1.73
C ASN A 117 -8.86 2.56 -1.64
N PHE A 118 -7.99 2.31 -0.65
CA PHE A 118 -6.68 2.95 -0.61
C PHE A 118 -5.85 2.73 -1.88
N ALA A 119 -5.82 1.49 -2.40
CA ALA A 119 -5.11 1.19 -3.63
C ALA A 119 -5.73 1.89 -4.86
N ILE A 120 -7.05 2.10 -4.88
CA ILE A 120 -7.76 2.85 -5.92
C ILE A 120 -7.46 4.34 -5.81
N ASP A 121 -7.50 4.91 -4.61
CA ASP A 121 -7.22 6.34 -4.35
C ASP A 121 -5.77 6.70 -4.71
N LEU A 122 -4.84 5.75 -4.54
CA LEU A 122 -3.45 5.88 -5.00
C LEU A 122 -3.29 5.66 -6.52
N GLY A 123 -4.35 5.27 -7.21
CA GLY A 123 -4.36 4.96 -8.64
C GLY A 123 -3.57 3.71 -8.99
N LEU A 124 -3.39 2.77 -8.04
CA LEU A 124 -2.67 1.51 -8.24
C LEU A 124 -3.60 0.41 -8.81
N LEU A 125 -4.84 0.40 -8.36
CA LEU A 125 -5.90 -0.49 -8.85
C LEU A 125 -7.07 0.32 -9.40
N GLY A 126 -7.83 -0.28 -10.30
CA GLY A 126 -9.12 0.24 -10.77
C GLY A 126 -10.23 -0.78 -10.52
N LYS A 127 -11.46 -0.30 -10.32
CA LYS A 127 -12.63 -1.14 -10.13
C LYS A 127 -13.69 -0.84 -11.19
N ILE A 128 -14.13 -1.87 -11.91
CA ILE A 128 -15.20 -1.81 -12.91
C ILE A 128 -16.25 -2.84 -12.51
N GLY A 129 -17.35 -2.39 -11.89
CA GLY A 129 -18.35 -3.29 -11.32
C GLY A 129 -17.76 -4.20 -10.23
N LYS A 130 -17.76 -5.51 -10.47
CA LYS A 130 -17.15 -6.53 -9.58
C LYS A 130 -15.73 -6.96 -10.00
N GLN A 131 -15.19 -6.32 -11.03
CA GLN A 131 -13.89 -6.63 -11.58
C GLN A 131 -12.85 -5.59 -11.16
N ILE A 132 -11.63 -6.04 -10.92
CA ILE A 132 -10.49 -5.24 -10.50
C ILE A 132 -9.43 -5.32 -11.60
N VAL A 133 -8.87 -4.17 -11.95
CA VAL A 133 -7.79 -4.03 -12.94
C VAL A 133 -6.56 -3.44 -12.28
N ILE A 134 -5.37 -3.80 -12.75
CA ILE A 134 -4.12 -3.19 -12.31
C ILE A 134 -3.83 -2.04 -13.26
N THR A 135 -3.59 -0.86 -12.72
CA THR A 135 -3.24 0.29 -13.55
C THR A 135 -1.77 0.20 -13.98
N PRO A 136 -1.33 0.98 -14.98
CA PRO A 136 0.10 1.10 -15.28
C PRO A 136 0.94 1.57 -14.07
N ALA A 137 0.37 2.39 -13.19
CA ALA A 137 1.03 2.79 -11.95
C ALA A 137 1.11 1.63 -10.94
N GLY A 138 0.07 0.78 -10.86
CA GLY A 138 0.08 -0.45 -10.07
C GLY A 138 1.17 -1.43 -10.50
N PHE A 139 1.33 -1.64 -11.80
CA PHE A 139 2.42 -2.48 -12.32
C PHE A 139 3.80 -1.92 -11.98
N ARG A 140 4.03 -0.63 -12.19
CA ARG A 140 5.31 0.00 -11.82
C ARG A 140 5.58 -0.12 -10.32
N PHE A 141 4.56 0.14 -9.50
CA PHE A 141 4.65 0.04 -8.06
C PHE A 141 5.05 -1.35 -7.59
N ILE A 142 4.37 -2.41 -8.05
CA ILE A 142 4.69 -3.77 -7.61
C ILE A 142 6.06 -4.23 -8.13
N LEU A 143 6.47 -3.82 -9.34
CA LEU A 143 7.80 -4.14 -9.87
C LEU A 143 8.91 -3.46 -9.06
N MET A 144 8.74 -2.18 -8.68
CA MET A 144 9.71 -1.49 -7.80
C MET A 144 9.87 -2.21 -6.46
N LEU A 145 8.79 -2.72 -5.89
CA LEU A 145 8.82 -3.50 -4.65
C LEU A 145 9.57 -4.82 -4.80
N GLN A 146 9.29 -5.57 -5.87
CA GLN A 146 10.01 -6.82 -6.13
C GLN A 146 11.51 -6.57 -6.36
N LEU A 147 11.87 -5.45 -6.99
CA LEU A 147 13.27 -5.02 -7.14
C LEU A 147 13.92 -4.71 -5.79
N HIS A 148 13.28 -3.92 -4.92
CA HIS A 148 13.83 -3.60 -3.59
C HIS A 148 14.09 -4.87 -2.78
N LYS A 149 13.12 -5.79 -2.70
CA LYS A 149 13.30 -7.08 -2.02
C LYS A 149 14.46 -7.90 -2.59
N SER A 150 14.61 -7.89 -3.92
CA SER A 150 15.70 -8.61 -4.58
C SER A 150 17.06 -7.99 -4.24
N ILE A 151 17.15 -6.66 -4.17
CA ILE A 151 18.36 -5.93 -3.78
C ILE A 151 18.71 -6.23 -2.31
N GLU A 152 17.78 -6.07 -1.39
CA GLU A 152 18.00 -6.33 0.05
C GLU A 152 18.48 -7.77 0.29
N MET A 153 17.91 -8.75 -0.40
CA MET A 153 18.33 -10.16 -0.30
C MET A 153 19.77 -10.37 -0.80
N ILE A 154 20.18 -9.71 -1.88
CA ILE A 154 21.55 -9.80 -2.39
C ILE A 154 22.54 -9.15 -1.42
N GLU A 155 22.16 -7.99 -0.87
CA GLU A 155 22.98 -7.26 0.10
C GLU A 155 23.16 -8.07 1.40
N SER A 156 22.09 -8.70 1.91
CA SER A 156 22.18 -9.53 3.12
C SER A 156 23.15 -10.71 2.94
N LEU A 157 23.11 -11.36 1.77
CA LEU A 157 24.05 -12.45 1.44
C LEU A 157 25.50 -11.99 1.28
N SER A 158 25.71 -10.71 0.96
CA SER A 158 27.04 -10.13 0.77
C SER A 158 27.70 -9.78 2.11
N ILE A 159 26.91 -9.39 3.11
CA ILE A 159 27.37 -9.10 4.48
C ILE A 159 27.84 -10.38 5.18
N ASP A 160 27.11 -11.49 5.02
CA ASP A 160 27.47 -12.78 5.63
C ASP A 160 28.81 -13.34 5.13
N LYS A 161 29.23 -12.98 3.91
CA LYS A 161 30.53 -13.40 3.33
C LYS A 161 31.74 -12.63 3.84
N GLN A 162 31.54 -11.49 4.51
CA GLN A 162 32.64 -10.68 5.05
C GLN A 162 32.86 -10.90 6.56
N GLY A 163 32.03 -11.71 7.21
CA GLY A 163 32.09 -12.02 8.64
C GLY A 163 32.41 -13.48 8.98
N GLY A 164 32.89 -14.29 8.01
CA GLY A 164 33.24 -15.70 8.18
C GLY A 164 34.71 -15.99 7.91
#